data_AF-A0A9P8T2L0-F1
#
_entry.id   AF-A0A9P8T2L0-F1
#
_cell.length_a   1.000
_cell.length_b   1.000
_cell.length_c   1.000
_cell.angle_alpha   90.00
_cell.angle_beta   90.00
_cell.angle_gamma   90.00
#
_symmetry.space_group_name_H-M   'P 1'
#
loop_
_entity.id
_entity.type
_entity.pdbx_description
1 polymer ?
#
loop_
_entity_poly.entity_id
_entity_poly.type
_entity_poly.pdbx_seq_one_letter_code
_entity_poly.pdbx_strand_id
1 'polypeptide(L)'
;MATKFRQPQWLKSNGFAPHVYLFRNIESGQVMYSQTPHITKYQIEQQSFRPNWENRKPSKRRDLWRPMAVAQFDSHEKAVRAYNALVELKYMRQVSKRKEAEALRKRNQFQQIWYFGQYRPTWAQESVSDLTTVLDELRLSSKIYWDSLWRKGDDKYWKGLEVEHDELDKVSPREKFVALNEVEQKWKEEQEAAEAEQQPQPAV
;
A
#
# COMPACT_ATOMS: atom_id res chain seq x y z
N MET A 1 -0.78 -17.28 -7.16
CA MET A 1 -1.60 -17.57 -5.96
C MET A 1 -2.54 -16.43 -5.48
N ALA A 2 -2.60 -15.25 -6.11
CA ALA A 2 -3.72 -14.30 -5.89
C ALA A 2 -4.46 -14.02 -7.21
N THR A 3 -5.45 -14.87 -7.51
CA THR A 3 -6.32 -14.78 -8.69
C THR A 3 -7.69 -14.17 -8.36
N LYS A 4 -7.96 -13.92 -7.08
CA LYS A 4 -9.21 -13.38 -6.56
C LYS A 4 -8.95 -12.58 -5.28
N PHE A 5 -9.91 -11.72 -4.94
CA PHE A 5 -9.99 -11.06 -3.64
C PHE A 5 -10.00 -12.08 -2.49
N ARG A 6 -9.32 -11.75 -1.39
CA ARG A 6 -9.18 -12.62 -0.22
C ARG A 6 -9.92 -12.05 0.98
N GLN A 7 -10.72 -12.90 1.61
CA GLN A 7 -11.43 -12.57 2.84
C GLN A 7 -10.47 -12.65 4.05
N PRO A 8 -10.75 -11.93 5.16
CA PRO A 8 -9.90 -11.92 6.35
C PRO A 8 -9.55 -13.32 6.86
N GLN A 9 -10.55 -14.21 6.97
CA GLN A 9 -10.36 -15.58 7.44
C GLN A 9 -9.39 -16.37 6.56
N TRP A 10 -9.46 -16.19 5.24
CA TRP A 10 -8.56 -16.87 4.32
C TRP A 10 -7.11 -16.41 4.51
N LEU A 11 -6.89 -15.10 4.71
CA LEU A 11 -5.55 -14.55 4.95
C LEU A 11 -4.96 -15.10 6.25
N LYS A 12 -5.77 -15.11 7.32
CA LYS A 12 -5.38 -15.68 8.63
C LYS A 12 -5.04 -17.16 8.53
N SER A 13 -5.91 -17.98 7.92
CA SER A 13 -5.67 -19.43 7.78
C SER A 13 -4.47 -19.78 6.90
N ASN A 14 -4.04 -18.89 6.00
CA ASN A 14 -2.87 -19.11 5.14
C ASN A 14 -1.59 -18.47 5.73
N GLY A 15 -1.63 -17.96 6.97
CA GLY A 15 -0.46 -17.44 7.66
C GLY A 15 0.08 -16.11 7.12
N PHE A 16 -0.74 -15.35 6.39
CA PHE A 16 -0.39 -13.98 5.99
C PHE A 16 -0.62 -13.03 7.15
N ALA A 17 0.27 -12.06 7.31
CA ALA A 17 0.09 -10.98 8.27
C ALA A 17 -1.05 -10.02 7.83
N PRO A 18 -1.68 -9.29 8.78
CA PRO A 18 -2.70 -8.27 8.51
C PRO A 18 -2.09 -7.01 7.87
N HIS A 19 -1.48 -7.17 6.69
CA HIS A 19 -0.76 -6.13 5.97
C HIS A 19 -1.50 -5.70 4.70
N VAL A 20 -1.36 -4.42 4.35
CA VAL A 20 -1.68 -3.90 3.02
C VAL A 20 -0.40 -3.41 2.35
N TYR A 21 -0.10 -3.99 1.20
CA TYR A 21 1.12 -3.72 0.46
C TYR A 21 0.85 -2.72 -0.65
N LEU A 22 1.64 -1.63 -0.69
CA LEU A 22 1.62 -0.62 -1.74
C LEU A 22 2.82 -0.86 -2.65
N PHE A 23 2.58 -1.12 -3.93
CA PHE A 23 3.64 -1.34 -4.92
C PHE A 23 3.66 -0.23 -5.96
N ARG A 24 4.78 0.45 -6.10
CA ARG A 24 5.00 1.43 -7.16
C ARG A 24 5.54 0.77 -8.42
N ASN A 25 5.07 1.22 -9.57
CA ASN A 25 5.66 0.97 -10.86
C ASN A 25 6.77 2.00 -11.08
N ILE A 26 8.00 1.58 -11.34
CA ILE A 26 9.13 2.51 -11.52
C ILE A 26 9.15 3.21 -12.88
N GLU A 27 8.49 2.65 -13.88
CA GLU A 27 8.41 3.22 -15.23
C GLU A 27 7.32 4.28 -15.32
N SER A 28 6.11 3.95 -14.87
CA SER A 28 4.99 4.89 -14.87
C SER A 28 4.92 5.72 -13.58
N GLY A 29 5.26 5.18 -12.42
CA GLY A 29 5.00 5.84 -11.13
C GLY A 29 3.62 5.52 -10.54
N GLN A 30 2.81 4.73 -11.24
CA GLN A 30 1.52 4.23 -10.73
C GLN A 30 1.73 3.34 -9.52
N VAL A 31 0.80 3.37 -8.58
CA VAL A 31 0.81 2.50 -7.40
C VAL A 31 -0.32 1.50 -7.49
N MET A 32 -0.08 0.25 -7.08
CA MET A 32 -1.08 -0.81 -6.96
C MET A 32 -1.11 -1.34 -5.53
N TYR A 33 -2.32 -1.60 -5.04
CA TYR A 33 -2.54 -2.13 -3.71
C TYR A 33 -2.63 -3.66 -3.75
N SER A 34 -2.19 -4.33 -2.69
CA SER A 34 -2.25 -5.79 -2.60
C SER A 34 -2.47 -6.23 -1.16
N GLN A 35 -3.22 -7.33 -1.00
CA GLN A 35 -3.40 -8.02 0.29
C GLN A 35 -2.26 -9.03 0.58
N THR A 36 -1.40 -9.29 -0.40
CA THR A 36 -0.29 -10.25 -0.31
C THR A 36 1.03 -9.59 -0.76
N PRO A 37 2.21 -10.13 -0.39
CA PRO A 37 3.51 -9.52 -0.70
C PRO A 37 3.91 -9.54 -2.19
N HIS A 38 2.97 -9.81 -3.10
CA HIS A 38 3.20 -9.90 -4.53
C HIS A 38 2.11 -9.19 -5.33
N ILE A 39 2.52 -8.48 -6.38
CA ILE A 39 1.59 -7.99 -7.40
C ILE A 39 1.27 -9.09 -8.40
N THR A 40 -0.02 -9.32 -8.62
CA THR A 40 -0.52 -10.26 -9.63
C THR A 40 -1.24 -9.55 -10.77
N LYS A 41 -1.40 -10.28 -11.89
CA LYS A 41 -2.20 -9.81 -13.02
C LYS A 41 -3.62 -9.42 -12.61
N TYR A 42 -4.23 -10.18 -11.71
CA TYR A 42 -5.57 -9.90 -11.18
C TYR A 42 -5.65 -8.50 -10.58
N GLN A 43 -4.72 -8.11 -9.71
CA GLN A 43 -4.74 -6.79 -9.07
C GLN A 43 -4.54 -5.65 -10.06
N ILE A 44 -3.62 -5.84 -11.02
CA ILE A 44 -3.40 -4.87 -12.11
C ILE A 44 -4.70 -4.67 -12.90
N GLU A 45 -5.42 -5.75 -13.20
CA GLU A 45 -6.68 -5.70 -13.96
C GLU A 45 -7.81 -5.07 -13.16
N GLN A 46 -7.95 -5.42 -11.89
CA GLN A 46 -9.00 -4.89 -11.02
C GLN A 46 -8.84 -3.41 -10.70
N GLN A 47 -7.61 -2.89 -10.65
CA GLN A 47 -7.34 -1.49 -10.26
C GLN A 47 -7.02 -0.57 -11.45
N SER A 48 -7.00 -1.09 -12.67
CA SER A 48 -6.86 -0.30 -13.90
C SER A 48 -8.24 -0.05 -14.52
N PHE A 49 -9.06 0.76 -13.84
CA PHE A 49 -10.48 0.93 -14.17
C PHE A 49 -10.72 1.59 -15.53
N ARG A 50 -9.99 2.67 -15.83
CA ARG A 50 -10.15 3.42 -17.08
C ARG A 50 -8.78 3.87 -17.61
N PRO A 51 -8.00 2.95 -18.20
CA PRO A 51 -6.68 3.29 -18.72
C PRO A 51 -6.80 4.26 -19.91
N ASN A 52 -5.91 5.23 -19.97
CA ASN A 52 -5.82 6.18 -21.07
C ASN A 52 -4.34 6.46 -21.41
N TRP A 53 -4.08 7.42 -22.30
CA TRP A 53 -2.70 7.72 -22.72
C TRP A 53 -1.83 8.24 -21.57
N GLU A 54 -2.43 8.96 -20.62
CA GLU A 54 -1.73 9.49 -19.43
C GLU A 54 -1.51 8.40 -18.40
N ASN A 55 -2.54 7.61 -18.10
CA ASN A 55 -2.63 6.56 -17.08
C ASN A 55 -2.80 5.20 -17.77
N ARG A 56 -1.74 4.74 -18.45
CA ARG A 56 -1.77 3.48 -19.23
C ARG A 56 -1.92 2.28 -18.31
N LYS A 57 -2.54 1.19 -18.78
CA LYS A 57 -2.54 -0.07 -18.02
C LYS A 57 -1.08 -0.56 -17.87
N PRO A 58 -0.55 -0.70 -16.64
CA PRO A 58 0.85 -1.05 -16.47
C PRO A 58 1.13 -2.51 -16.83
N SER A 59 2.38 -2.78 -17.19
CA SER A 59 2.84 -4.12 -17.51
C SER A 59 2.90 -5.02 -16.27
N LYS A 60 2.70 -6.33 -16.47
CA LYS A 60 2.88 -7.37 -15.43
C LYS A 60 4.35 -7.68 -15.10
N ARG A 61 5.29 -7.02 -15.79
CA ARG A 61 6.73 -7.22 -15.67
C ARG A 61 7.21 -7.00 -14.23
N ARG A 62 7.75 -8.06 -13.60
CA ARG A 62 8.11 -8.09 -12.17
C ARG A 62 9.20 -7.10 -11.80
N ASP A 63 10.12 -6.80 -12.72
CA ASP A 63 11.22 -5.86 -12.55
C ASP A 63 10.76 -4.41 -12.35
N LEU A 64 9.59 -4.06 -12.91
CA LEU A 64 9.03 -2.71 -12.83
C LEU A 64 8.32 -2.41 -11.51
N TRP A 65 7.90 -3.43 -10.77
CA TRP A 65 7.16 -3.27 -9.52
C TRP A 65 8.07 -3.31 -8.31
N ARG A 66 7.99 -2.28 -7.47
CA ARG A 66 8.77 -2.15 -6.22
C ARG A 66 7.82 -1.93 -5.05
N PRO A 67 8.08 -2.53 -3.87
CA PRO A 67 7.42 -2.10 -2.65
C PRO A 67 7.63 -0.59 -2.48
N MET A 68 6.57 0.11 -2.12
CA MET A 68 6.59 1.53 -1.79
C MET A 68 6.35 1.71 -0.30
N ALA A 69 5.38 0.98 0.24
CA ALA A 69 5.08 0.92 1.65
C ALA A 69 4.38 -0.39 2.01
N VAL A 70 4.47 -0.79 3.28
CA VAL A 70 3.70 -1.87 3.89
C VAL A 70 2.99 -1.27 5.10
N ALA A 71 1.66 -1.23 5.08
CA ALA A 71 0.86 -0.81 6.22
C ALA A 71 0.43 -2.04 7.02
N GLN A 72 0.93 -2.17 8.24
CA GLN A 72 0.60 -3.21 9.20
C GLN A 72 -0.56 -2.74 10.08
N PHE A 73 -1.54 -3.61 10.31
CA PHE A 73 -2.74 -3.34 11.12
C PHE A 73 -2.90 -4.40 12.21
N ASP A 74 -3.70 -4.13 13.24
CA ASP A 74 -3.89 -5.07 14.35
C ASP A 74 -4.68 -6.33 13.96
N SER A 75 -5.51 -6.26 12.91
CA SER A 75 -6.42 -7.34 12.52
C SER A 75 -6.56 -7.44 11.00
N HIS A 76 -6.73 -8.67 10.51
CA HIS A 76 -7.01 -8.95 9.10
C HIS A 76 -8.27 -8.24 8.62
N GLU A 77 -9.27 -8.04 9.48
CA GLU A 77 -10.49 -7.31 9.12
C GLU A 77 -10.20 -5.83 8.85
N LYS A 78 -9.41 -5.20 9.74
CA LYS A 78 -8.95 -3.81 9.57
C LYS A 78 -8.12 -3.67 8.28
N ALA A 79 -7.18 -4.58 8.04
CA ALA A 79 -6.35 -4.59 6.84
C ALA A 79 -7.19 -4.73 5.56
N VAL A 80 -8.16 -5.64 5.54
CA VAL A 80 -9.05 -5.83 4.39
C VAL A 80 -9.96 -4.61 4.18
N ARG A 81 -10.47 -4.00 5.25
CA ARG A 81 -11.26 -2.77 5.18
C ARG A 81 -10.45 -1.61 4.61
N ALA A 82 -9.21 -1.43 5.07
CA ALA A 82 -8.30 -0.42 4.55
C ALA A 82 -7.97 -0.66 3.06
N TYR A 83 -7.69 -1.91 2.68
CA TYR A 83 -7.47 -2.27 1.27
C TYR A 83 -8.65 -1.91 0.37
N ASN A 84 -9.88 -2.22 0.80
CA ASN A 84 -11.08 -1.90 0.04
C ASN A 84 -11.26 -0.38 -0.11
N ALA A 85 -11.10 0.38 0.98
CA ALA A 85 -11.20 1.83 0.94
C ALA A 85 -10.14 2.47 0.04
N LEU A 86 -8.90 1.97 0.04
CA LEU A 86 -7.83 2.42 -0.88
C LEU A 86 -8.19 2.16 -2.35
N VAL A 87 -8.73 0.98 -2.66
CA VAL A 87 -9.16 0.63 -4.02
C VAL A 87 -10.35 1.50 -4.45
N GLU A 88 -11.27 1.81 -3.53
CA GLU A 88 -12.41 2.70 -3.76
C GLU A 88 -11.97 4.15 -4.03
N LEU A 89 -11.07 4.72 -3.22
CA LEU A 89 -10.52 6.06 -3.47
C LEU A 89 -9.83 6.13 -4.84
N LYS A 90 -9.09 5.08 -5.20
CA LYS A 90 -8.48 4.98 -6.53
C LYS A 90 -9.51 4.90 -7.65
N TYR A 91 -10.60 4.17 -7.46
CA TYR A 91 -11.74 4.18 -8.40
C TYR A 91 -12.32 5.59 -8.51
N MET A 92 -12.51 6.29 -7.39
CA MET A 92 -13.04 7.66 -7.39
C MET A 92 -12.14 8.61 -8.18
N ARG A 93 -10.82 8.54 -8.00
CA ARG A 93 -9.85 9.36 -8.74
C ARG A 93 -9.83 9.09 -10.24
N GLN A 94 -10.16 7.88 -10.68
CA GLN A 94 -10.13 7.49 -12.10
C GLN A 94 -11.48 7.62 -12.80
N VAL A 95 -12.59 7.45 -12.07
CA VAL A 95 -13.92 7.27 -12.65
C VAL A 95 -14.90 8.32 -12.12
N SER A 96 -15.34 8.23 -10.87
CA SER A 96 -16.48 9.03 -10.38
C SER A 96 -16.14 10.49 -10.11
N LYS A 97 -14.99 10.77 -9.47
CA LYS A 97 -14.50 12.12 -9.11
C LYS A 97 -13.27 12.53 -9.92
N ARG A 98 -13.18 12.05 -11.16
CA ARG A 98 -12.01 12.29 -12.03
C ARG A 98 -11.68 13.77 -12.23
N LYS A 99 -12.70 14.62 -12.41
CA LYS A 99 -12.51 16.06 -12.64
C LYS A 99 -11.86 16.75 -11.43
N GLU A 100 -12.34 16.43 -10.23
CA GLU A 100 -11.78 16.93 -8.96
C GLU A 100 -10.33 16.48 -8.80
N ALA A 101 -10.06 15.19 -9.03
CA ALA A 101 -8.70 14.67 -8.96
C ALA A 101 -7.77 15.31 -10.01
N GLU A 102 -8.24 15.55 -11.24
CA GLU A 102 -7.49 16.22 -12.30
C GLU A 102 -7.17 17.69 -11.98
N ALA A 103 -8.02 18.38 -11.21
CA ALA A 103 -7.79 19.76 -10.79
C ALA A 103 -6.70 19.91 -9.72
N LEU A 104 -6.51 18.88 -8.89
CA LEU A 104 -5.50 18.88 -7.81
C LEU A 104 -4.08 18.53 -8.31
N ARG A 105 -3.94 17.97 -9.51
CA ARG A 105 -2.65 17.52 -10.04
C ARG A 105 -1.84 18.68 -10.60
N LYS A 106 -0.54 18.66 -10.31
CA LYS A 106 0.42 19.57 -10.93
C LYS A 106 0.39 19.43 -12.46
N ARG A 107 0.27 20.55 -13.16
CA ARG A 107 0.30 20.62 -14.63
C ARG A 107 1.67 21.09 -15.15
N ASN A 108 2.00 20.69 -16.37
CA ASN A 108 3.12 21.24 -17.12
C ASN A 108 2.67 22.41 -18.03
N GLN A 109 3.60 22.99 -18.79
CA GLN A 109 3.33 24.08 -19.74
C GLN A 109 2.31 23.72 -20.84
N PHE A 110 2.09 22.43 -21.10
CA PHE A 110 1.14 21.92 -22.10
C PHE A 110 -0.21 21.53 -21.48
N GLN A 111 -0.48 21.93 -20.23
CA GLN A 111 -1.71 21.59 -19.48
C GLN A 111 -1.94 20.08 -19.26
N GLN A 112 -0.90 19.27 -19.43
CA GLN A 112 -0.92 17.85 -19.11
C GLN A 112 -0.48 17.65 -17.66
N ILE A 113 -0.85 16.54 -17.03
CA ILE A 113 -0.32 16.17 -15.71
C ILE A 113 1.22 16.15 -15.82
N TRP A 114 1.95 16.73 -14.87
CA TRP A 114 3.42 16.77 -14.95
C TRP A 114 4.02 15.36 -15.07
N TYR A 115 4.99 15.19 -15.96
CA TYR A 115 5.64 13.91 -16.24
C TYR A 115 7.11 14.10 -16.65
N PHE A 116 7.89 13.02 -16.52
CA PHE A 116 9.23 12.88 -17.10
C PHE A 116 9.29 11.54 -17.86
N GLY A 117 9.35 11.60 -19.19
CA GLY A 117 9.15 10.40 -20.03
C GLY A 117 7.73 9.83 -19.87
N GLN A 118 7.60 8.61 -19.37
CA GLN A 118 6.30 8.02 -18.99
C GLN A 118 6.00 8.13 -17.49
N TYR A 119 6.98 8.56 -16.70
CA TYR A 119 6.88 8.60 -15.26
C TYR A 119 6.08 9.82 -14.80
N ARG A 120 5.07 9.61 -13.95
CA ARG A 120 4.31 10.67 -13.28
C ARG A 120 4.37 10.47 -11.76
N PRO A 121 4.98 11.40 -11.01
CA PRO A 121 5.10 11.29 -9.56
C PRO A 121 3.77 11.48 -8.83
N THR A 122 2.79 12.13 -9.46
CA THR A 122 1.50 12.46 -8.84
C THR A 122 0.75 11.21 -8.39
N TRP A 123 0.88 10.08 -9.10
CA TRP A 123 0.21 8.85 -8.70
C TRP A 123 0.72 8.27 -7.39
N ALA A 124 2.02 8.37 -7.13
CA ALA A 124 2.59 7.96 -5.85
C ALA A 124 2.14 8.89 -4.71
N GLN A 125 2.12 10.21 -4.97
CA GLN A 125 1.64 11.21 -4.01
C GLN A 125 0.15 11.00 -3.68
N GLU A 126 -0.68 10.75 -4.69
CA GLU A 126 -2.10 10.43 -4.53
C GLU A 126 -2.28 9.19 -3.66
N SER A 127 -1.49 8.14 -3.87
CA SER A 127 -1.60 6.92 -3.04
C SER A 127 -1.16 7.11 -1.60
N VAL A 128 -0.18 7.98 -1.33
CA VAL A 128 0.19 8.34 0.05
C VAL A 128 -0.92 9.14 0.72
N SER A 129 -1.49 10.11 0.00
CA SER A 129 -2.65 10.88 0.48
C SER A 129 -3.90 10.01 0.67
N ASP A 130 -4.11 9.01 -0.19
CA ASP A 130 -5.21 8.05 -0.03
C ASP A 130 -5.01 7.22 1.23
N LEU A 131 -3.77 6.80 1.51
CA LEU A 131 -3.45 6.05 2.73
C LEU A 131 -3.72 6.89 3.99
N THR A 132 -3.29 8.15 4.03
CA THR A 132 -3.60 9.04 5.17
C THR A 132 -5.10 9.21 5.35
N THR A 133 -5.86 9.42 4.27
CA THR A 133 -7.32 9.60 4.32
C THR A 133 -8.02 8.33 4.82
N VAL A 134 -7.58 7.16 4.39
CA VAL A 134 -8.15 5.88 4.85
C VAL A 134 -7.91 5.66 6.33
N LEU A 135 -6.71 5.97 6.82
CA LEU A 135 -6.37 5.80 8.24
C LEU A 135 -7.18 6.75 9.12
N ASP A 136 -7.34 8.01 8.69
CA ASP A 136 -8.12 9.03 9.40
C ASP A 136 -9.62 8.67 9.44
N GLU A 137 -10.24 8.46 8.27
CA GLU A 137 -11.68 8.25 8.15
C GLU A 137 -12.13 6.95 8.83
N LEU A 138 -11.31 5.90 8.75
CA LEU A 138 -11.60 4.62 9.39
C LEU A 138 -11.10 4.53 10.84
N ARG A 139 -10.41 5.57 11.34
CA ARG A 139 -9.77 5.63 12.66
C ARG A 139 -8.93 4.38 12.95
N LEU A 140 -8.04 4.06 12.02
CA LEU A 140 -7.19 2.88 12.09
C LEU A 140 -5.80 3.26 12.60
N SER A 141 -5.36 2.53 13.62
CA SER A 141 -3.96 2.45 14.00
C SER A 141 -3.17 1.64 12.96
N SER A 142 -1.94 2.07 12.64
CA SER A 142 -1.10 1.31 11.71
C SER A 142 0.39 1.59 11.91
N LYS A 143 1.22 0.56 11.74
CA LYS A 143 2.67 0.71 11.58
C LYS A 143 3.00 0.63 10.09
N ILE A 144 3.58 1.70 9.53
CA ILE A 144 3.87 1.79 8.10
C ILE A 144 5.38 1.70 7.86
N TYR A 145 5.80 0.66 7.17
CA TYR A 145 7.17 0.50 6.70
C TYR A 145 7.31 1.08 5.30
N TRP A 146 8.20 2.04 5.12
CA TRP A 146 8.39 2.75 3.87
C TRP A 146 9.64 2.28 3.11
N ASP A 147 9.58 2.20 1.79
CA ASP A 147 10.78 2.05 0.93
C ASP A 147 11.80 3.17 1.17
N SER A 148 11.30 4.36 1.50
CA SER A 148 12.10 5.44 2.06
C SER A 148 11.18 6.38 2.83
N LEU A 149 11.61 6.84 4.00
CA LEU A 149 10.85 7.79 4.82
C LEU A 149 10.51 9.08 4.07
N TRP A 150 11.34 9.48 3.09
CA TRP A 150 11.05 10.62 2.21
C TRP A 150 9.68 10.51 1.50
N ARG A 151 9.21 9.29 1.22
CA ARG A 151 7.96 9.06 0.50
C ARG A 151 6.71 9.43 1.31
N LYS A 152 6.79 9.44 2.64
CA LYS A 152 5.64 9.79 3.50
C LYS A 152 5.27 11.27 3.41
N GLY A 153 6.15 12.11 2.85
CA GLY A 153 5.98 13.55 2.82
C GLY A 153 6.25 14.17 4.19
N ASP A 154 5.57 15.27 4.47
CA ASP A 154 5.75 16.09 5.67
C ASP A 154 4.92 15.53 6.85
N ASP A 155 5.46 15.60 8.07
CA ASP A 155 4.86 15.03 9.28
C ASP A 155 3.52 15.68 9.65
N LYS A 156 3.30 16.91 9.20
CA LYS A 156 2.02 17.61 9.42
C LYS A 156 0.80 16.87 8.88
N TYR A 157 0.97 16.05 7.84
CA TYR A 157 -0.13 15.29 7.21
C TYR A 157 -0.48 14.02 8.00
N TRP A 158 0.32 13.67 9.00
CA TRP A 158 0.17 12.48 9.84
C TRP A 158 -0.21 12.82 11.28
N LYS A 159 -0.23 14.12 11.64
CA LYS A 159 -0.59 14.58 12.99
C LYS A 159 -2.04 14.22 13.31
N GLY A 160 -2.25 13.63 14.49
CA GLY A 160 -3.57 13.20 14.97
C GLY A 160 -3.94 11.77 14.58
N LEU A 161 -3.10 11.08 13.80
CA LEU A 161 -3.25 9.67 13.49
C LEU A 161 -2.37 8.81 14.40
N GLU A 162 -2.88 7.65 14.82
CA GLU A 162 -2.12 6.65 15.57
C GLU A 162 -1.27 5.80 14.61
N VAL A 163 -0.25 6.44 14.03
CA VAL A 163 0.58 5.83 12.99
C VAL A 163 2.05 5.87 13.36
N GLU A 164 2.67 4.71 13.37
CA GLU A 164 4.12 4.57 13.48
C GLU A 164 4.74 4.49 12.09
N HIS A 165 5.91 5.10 11.92
CA HIS A 165 6.63 5.12 10.66
C HIS A 165 8.01 4.50 10.83
N ASP A 166 8.31 3.51 10.00
CA ASP A 166 9.61 2.86 9.96
C ASP A 166 10.12 2.74 8.51
N GLU A 167 11.42 2.55 8.35
CA GLU A 167 12.02 2.31 7.03
C GLU A 167 12.14 0.80 6.78
N LEU A 168 11.86 0.35 5.56
CA LEU A 168 12.15 -1.02 5.13
C LEU A 168 13.66 -1.20 5.06
N ASP A 169 14.12 -2.40 5.42
CA ASP A 169 15.52 -2.77 5.30
C ASP A 169 15.98 -2.62 3.84
N LYS A 170 17.14 -1.96 3.66
CA LYS A 170 17.67 -1.61 2.33
C LYS A 170 18.32 -2.82 1.69
N VAL A 171 17.49 -3.70 1.15
CA VAL A 171 17.94 -4.92 0.47
C VAL A 171 18.15 -4.66 -1.03
N SER A 172 19.04 -5.43 -1.65
CA SER A 172 19.23 -5.42 -3.10
C SER A 172 17.90 -5.47 -3.86
N PRO A 173 17.75 -4.74 -4.99
CA PRO A 173 16.55 -4.80 -5.81
C PRO A 173 16.15 -6.23 -6.23
N ARG A 174 17.07 -7.19 -6.27
CA ARG A 174 16.76 -8.59 -6.59
C ARG A 174 16.06 -9.33 -5.45
N GLU A 175 16.37 -8.94 -4.22
CA GLU A 175 15.96 -9.57 -2.97
C GLU A 175 14.84 -8.79 -2.27
N LYS A 176 14.13 -7.92 -2.99
CA LYS A 176 13.02 -7.10 -2.47
C LYS A 176 11.91 -7.85 -1.72
N PHE A 177 11.75 -9.15 -1.96
CA PHE A 177 10.77 -9.98 -1.24
C PHE A 177 11.32 -10.44 0.12
N VAL A 178 12.64 -10.44 0.31
CA VAL A 178 13.28 -10.70 1.60
C VAL A 178 12.88 -9.63 2.60
N ALA A 179 12.96 -8.34 2.22
CA ALA A 179 12.49 -7.24 3.07
C ALA A 179 11.01 -7.37 3.48
N LEU A 180 10.15 -7.87 2.57
CA LEU A 180 8.74 -8.10 2.90
C LEU A 180 8.55 -9.31 3.84
N ASN A 181 9.34 -10.36 3.65
CA ASN A 181 9.33 -11.52 4.53
C ASN A 181 9.87 -11.18 5.92
N GLU A 182 10.88 -10.32 6.02
CA GLU A 182 11.43 -9.81 7.28
C GLU A 182 10.35 -9.03 8.06
N VAL A 183 9.57 -8.18 7.38
CA VAL A 183 8.42 -7.50 8.01
C VAL A 183 7.35 -8.49 8.47
N GLU A 184 7.07 -9.53 7.68
CA GLU A 184 6.16 -10.61 8.11
C GLU A 184 6.69 -11.42 9.30
N GLN A 185 8.01 -11.64 9.38
CA GLN A 185 8.65 -12.33 10.51
C GLN A 185 8.63 -11.48 11.77
N LYS A 186 9.01 -10.20 11.68
CA LYS A 186 8.92 -9.23 12.79
C LYS A 186 7.50 -9.20 13.38
N TRP A 187 6.47 -9.19 12.53
CA TRP A 187 5.09 -9.26 13.01
C TRP A 187 4.78 -10.57 13.75
N LYS A 188 5.24 -11.72 13.26
CA LYS A 188 5.01 -13.01 13.93
C LYS A 188 5.69 -13.06 15.29
N GLU A 189 6.92 -12.57 15.37
CA GLU A 189 7.67 -12.47 16.63
C GLU A 189 6.97 -11.54 17.63
N GLU A 190 6.48 -10.37 17.17
CA GLU A 190 5.68 -9.44 17.99
C GLU A 190 4.39 -10.12 18.52
N GLN A 191 3.72 -10.94 17.71
CA GLN A 191 2.52 -11.67 18.14
C GLN A 191 2.84 -12.81 19.12
N GLU A 192 3.87 -13.61 18.85
CA GLU A 192 4.29 -14.69 19.74
C GLU A 192 4.72 -14.15 21.12
N ALA A 193 5.42 -13.01 21.14
CA ALA A 193 5.76 -12.32 22.38
C ALA A 193 4.52 -11.82 23.13
N ALA A 194 3.56 -11.20 22.44
CA ALA A 194 2.31 -10.73 23.04
C ALA A 194 1.44 -11.89 23.57
N GLU A 195 1.41 -13.04 22.89
CA GLU A 195 0.72 -14.24 23.34
C GLU A 195 1.41 -14.86 24.56
N ALA A 196 2.74 -14.87 24.61
CA ALA A 196 3.51 -15.38 25.75
C ALA A 196 3.32 -14.53 27.02
N GLU A 197 3.21 -13.20 26.89
CA GLU A 197 2.93 -12.30 28.01
C GLU A 197 1.50 -12.41 28.54
N GLN A 198 0.55 -12.83 27.70
CA GLN A 198 -0.87 -12.98 28.07
C GLN A 198 -1.20 -14.35 28.69
N GLN A 199 -0.28 -15.32 28.66
CA GLN A 199 -0.48 -16.58 29.37
C GLN A 199 -0.31 -16.37 30.89
N PRO A 200 -1.36 -16.59 31.71
CA PRO A 200 -1.24 -16.44 33.15
C PRO A 200 -0.20 -17.43 33.67
N GLN A 201 0.77 -16.94 34.46
CA GLN A 201 1.69 -17.80 35.20
C GLN A 201 0.85 -18.84 35.97
N PRO A 202 1.17 -20.14 35.86
CA PRO A 202 0.47 -21.14 36.65
C PRO A 202 0.65 -20.79 38.13
N ALA A 203 -0.45 -20.50 38.81
CA ALA A 203 -0.47 -20.28 40.25
C ALA A 203 0.07 -21.55 40.92
N VAL A 204 1.21 -21.42 41.62
CA VAL A 204 1.81 -22.46 42.46
C VAL A 204 1.10 -22.50 43.80
#